data_AF-A0A5N5T504-F1
#
_entry.id   AF-A0A5N5T504-F1
#
_cell.length_a   1.000
_cell.length_b   1.000
_cell.length_c   1.000
_cell.angle_alpha   90.00
_cell.angle_beta   90.00
_cell.angle_gamma   90.00
#
_symmetry.space_group_name_H-M   'P 1'
#
loop_
_entity.id
_entity.type
_entity.pdbx_description
1 polymer ?
#
loop_
_entity_poly.entity_id
_entity_poly.type
_entity_poly.pdbx_seq_one_letter_code
_entity_poly.pdbx_strand_id
1 'polypeptide(L)'
;MYYGLSMYVGSLSGDLFINFTLVILVEIPAYTISAFASNKFGRKLILIISFIAGGVACITAGFLNEEYHNIILTLSIIGKFGITASFGAIYVYSGEIFPTEYRTTGVGVCSMHGRIGGILAPFIANLAQIYKPLPSLIFGVLSFIAGLLLFLLPETKGESLPQTIEDSEQIGKNQSLWTFCMGCSDRKR
;
A
#
# COMPACT_ATOMS: atom_id res chain seq x y z
N MET A 1 7.52 -0.80 4.08
CA MET A 1 7.79 -0.82 2.62
C MET A 1 8.16 0.58 2.08
N TYR A 2 7.28 1.60 2.12
CA TYR A 2 7.52 2.91 1.48
C TYR A 2 8.90 3.53 1.79
N TYR A 3 9.24 3.70 3.08
CA TYR A 3 10.53 4.28 3.50
C TYR A 3 11.72 3.35 3.20
N GLY A 4 11.55 2.05 3.45
CA GLY A 4 12.60 1.05 3.24
C GLY A 4 12.99 0.88 1.77
N LEU A 5 12.01 0.94 0.86
CA LEU A 5 12.28 0.86 -0.57
C LEU A 5 13.02 2.09 -1.09
N SER A 6 12.66 3.29 -0.61
CA SER A 6 13.38 4.52 -0.93
C SER A 6 14.83 4.50 -0.45
N MET A 7 15.09 3.94 0.74
CA MET A 7 16.46 3.76 1.23
C MET A 7 17.23 2.71 0.42
N TYR A 8 16.56 1.62 0.02
CA TYR A 8 17.17 0.54 -0.77
C TYR A 8 17.51 0.97 -2.20
N VAL A 9 16.64 1.74 -2.87
CA VAL A 9 16.96 2.29 -4.19
C VAL A 9 18.17 3.23 -4.12
N GLY A 10 18.38 3.88 -2.97
CA GLY A 10 19.58 4.67 -2.71
C GLY A 10 20.87 3.86 -2.56
N SER A 11 20.79 2.56 -2.26
CA SER A 11 21.97 1.68 -2.15
C SER A 11 22.24 0.86 -3.41
N LEU A 12 21.44 1.04 -4.46
CA LEU A 12 21.60 0.37 -5.74
C LEU A 12 22.73 1.02 -6.57
N SER A 13 23.64 0.20 -7.10
CA SER A 13 24.80 0.61 -7.91
C SER A 13 24.42 1.41 -9.16
N GLY A 14 24.63 2.73 -9.16
CA GLY A 14 24.32 3.64 -10.26
C GLY A 14 24.48 5.10 -9.80
N ASP A 15 24.01 6.05 -10.60
CA ASP A 15 23.95 7.44 -10.14
C ASP A 15 22.78 7.62 -9.16
N LEU A 16 23.13 7.82 -7.88
CA LEU A 16 22.21 8.01 -6.78
C LEU A 16 21.14 9.06 -7.11
N PHE A 17 21.53 10.16 -7.75
CA PHE A 17 20.64 11.28 -8.05
C PHE A 17 19.60 10.90 -9.10
N ILE A 18 19.97 10.11 -10.10
CA ILE A 18 19.06 9.66 -11.16
C ILE A 18 18.02 8.70 -10.56
N ASN A 19 18.46 7.72 -9.77
CA ASN A 19 17.58 6.72 -9.15
C ASN A 19 16.58 7.37 -8.19
N PHE A 20 17.02 8.30 -7.33
CA PHE A 20 16.13 9.05 -6.45
C PHE A 20 15.16 9.94 -7.21
N THR A 21 15.62 10.63 -8.26
CA THR A 21 14.76 11.50 -9.08
C THR A 21 13.66 10.69 -9.74
N LEU A 22 13.97 9.52 -10.32
CA LEU A 22 12.97 8.63 -10.93
C LEU A 22 11.94 8.14 -9.91
N VAL A 23 12.38 7.75 -8.72
CA VAL A 23 11.49 7.30 -7.64
C VAL A 23 10.52 8.40 -7.24
N ILE A 24 10.99 9.63 -7.02
CA ILE A 24 10.16 10.78 -6.63
C ILE A 24 9.23 11.18 -7.77
N LEU A 25 9.73 11.21 -9.02
CA LEU A 25 8.95 11.55 -10.20
C LEU A 25 7.75 10.62 -10.37
N VAL A 26 7.91 9.33 -10.05
CA VAL A 26 6.85 8.31 -10.14
C VAL A 26 5.79 8.46 -9.06
N GLU A 27 6.08 9.11 -7.92
CA GLU A 27 5.08 9.28 -6.85
C GLU A 27 3.91 10.18 -7.27
N ILE A 28 4.17 11.25 -8.02
CA ILE A 28 3.16 12.21 -8.48
C ILE A 28 2.08 11.51 -9.34
N PRO A 29 2.42 10.80 -10.44
CA PRO A 29 1.43 10.08 -11.23
C PRO A 29 0.82 8.90 -10.47
N ALA A 30 1.55 8.27 -9.54
CA ALA A 30 1.00 7.19 -8.72
C ALA A 30 -0.18 7.67 -7.87
N TYR A 31 -0.04 8.84 -7.22
CA TYR A 31 -1.12 9.41 -6.42
C TYR A 31 -2.33 9.82 -7.26
N THR A 32 -2.13 10.45 -8.42
CA THR A 32 -3.24 10.90 -9.27
C THR A 32 -4.00 9.72 -9.87
N ILE A 33 -3.29 8.73 -10.39
CA ILE A 33 -3.90 7.50 -10.94
C ILE A 33 -4.61 6.74 -9.83
N SER A 34 -4.02 6.62 -8.64
CA SER A 34 -4.64 5.92 -7.51
C SER A 34 -5.92 6.63 -7.05
N ALA A 35 -5.90 7.95 -6.89
CA ALA A 35 -7.08 8.72 -6.51
C ALA A 35 -8.22 8.54 -7.53
N PHE A 36 -7.90 8.60 -8.82
CA PHE A 36 -8.88 8.42 -9.88
C PHE A 36 -9.41 6.98 -9.96
N ALA A 37 -8.53 5.99 -9.89
CA ALA A 37 -8.88 4.57 -9.93
C ALA A 37 -9.70 4.14 -8.71
N SER A 38 -9.36 4.66 -7.53
CA SER A 38 -10.08 4.43 -6.28
C SER A 38 -11.52 4.92 -6.35
N ASN A 39 -11.75 6.10 -6.92
CA ASN A 39 -13.09 6.64 -7.13
C ASN A 39 -13.92 5.79 -8.10
N LYS A 40 -13.32 5.25 -9.16
CA LYS A 40 -14.03 4.50 -10.21
C LYS A 40 -14.27 3.03 -9.85
N PHE A 41 -13.23 2.30 -9.48
CA PHE A 41 -13.28 0.84 -9.28
C PHE A 41 -13.63 0.42 -7.86
N GLY A 42 -13.50 1.31 -6.87
CA GLY A 42 -13.74 1.02 -5.46
C GLY A 42 -12.46 0.99 -4.66
N ARG A 43 -12.57 1.47 -3.42
CA ARG A 43 -11.43 1.78 -2.54
C ARG A 43 -10.71 0.54 -2.05
N LYS A 44 -11.44 -0.54 -1.73
CA LYS A 44 -10.86 -1.81 -1.28
C LYS A 44 -10.08 -2.51 -2.39
N LEU A 45 -10.67 -2.62 -3.58
CA LEU A 45 -10.07 -3.34 -4.71
C LEU A 45 -8.75 -2.71 -5.15
N ILE A 46 -8.70 -1.39 -5.33
CA ILE A 46 -7.46 -0.73 -5.74
C ILE A 46 -6.36 -0.93 -4.68
N LEU A 47 -6.73 -0.89 -3.40
CA LEU A 47 -5.82 -0.99 -2.28
C LEU A 47 -5.23 -2.41 -2.19
N ILE A 48 -6.06 -3.45 -2.34
CA ILE A 48 -5.63 -4.86 -2.41
C ILE A 48 -4.72 -5.10 -3.61
N ILE A 49 -5.15 -4.69 -4.81
CA ILE A 49 -4.40 -4.90 -6.05
C ILE A 49 -3.03 -4.23 -5.95
N SER A 50 -2.96 -3.00 -5.47
CA SER A 50 -1.70 -2.25 -5.33
C SER A 50 -0.77 -2.85 -4.26
N PHE A 51 -1.29 -3.35 -3.13
CA PHE A 51 -0.47 -4.02 -2.12
C PHE A 51 0.08 -5.37 -2.61
N ILE A 52 -0.75 -6.17 -3.27
CA ILE A 52 -0.34 -7.47 -3.81
C ILE A 52 0.63 -7.29 -4.97
N ALA A 53 0.31 -6.43 -5.94
CA ALA A 53 1.19 -6.15 -7.07
C ALA A 53 2.53 -5.57 -6.61
N GLY A 54 2.52 -4.63 -5.67
CA GLY A 54 3.74 -4.07 -5.09
C GLY A 54 4.56 -5.08 -4.29
N GLY A 55 3.89 -5.93 -3.51
CA GLY A 55 4.51 -7.01 -2.74
C GLY A 55 5.17 -8.05 -3.64
N VAL A 56 4.44 -8.54 -4.65
CA VAL A 56 4.95 -9.50 -5.65
C VAL A 56 6.14 -8.90 -6.41
N ALA A 57 6.06 -7.64 -6.85
CA ALA A 57 7.16 -6.97 -7.53
C ALA A 57 8.44 -6.94 -6.66
N CYS A 58 8.31 -6.60 -5.36
CA CYS A 58 9.46 -6.58 -4.46
C CYS A 58 9.99 -7.98 -4.09
N ILE A 59 9.11 -8.99 -4.01
CA ILE A 59 9.53 -10.39 -3.83
C ILE A 59 10.32 -10.85 -5.05
N THR A 60 9.82 -10.59 -6.27
CA THR A 60 10.53 -10.94 -7.51
C THR A 60 11.87 -10.22 -7.60
N ALA A 61 11.94 -8.94 -7.22
CA ALA A 61 13.21 -8.19 -7.19
C ALA A 61 14.24 -8.80 -6.22
N GLY A 62 13.79 -9.43 -5.13
CA GLY A 62 14.66 -10.11 -4.17
C GLY A 62 15.20 -11.46 -4.65
N PHE A 63 14.56 -12.12 -5.61
CA PHE A 63 15.04 -13.38 -6.18
C PHE A 63 15.99 -13.20 -7.38
N LEU A 64 16.10 -11.98 -7.91
CA LEU A 64 16.98 -11.68 -9.03
C LEU A 64 18.43 -11.46 -8.56
N ASN A 65 19.38 -12.01 -9.31
CA ASN A 65 20.81 -11.81 -9.09
C ASN A 65 21.25 -10.40 -9.51
N GLU A 66 22.35 -9.91 -8.90
CA GLU A 66 22.87 -8.55 -9.08
C GLU A 66 23.28 -8.19 -10.53
N GLU A 67 23.41 -9.17 -11.41
CA GLU A 67 23.74 -8.97 -12.83
C GLU A 67 22.63 -8.21 -13.59
N TYR A 68 21.39 -8.22 -13.09
CA TYR A 68 20.23 -7.59 -13.74
C TYR A 68 19.77 -6.31 -13.04
N HIS A 69 20.71 -5.39 -12.78
CA HIS A 69 20.45 -4.13 -12.08
C HIS A 69 19.24 -3.33 -12.63
N ASN A 70 19.15 -3.21 -13.97
CA ASN A 70 18.05 -2.48 -14.62
C ASN A 70 16.67 -3.08 -14.31
N ILE A 71 16.59 -4.41 -14.24
CA ILE A 71 15.34 -5.12 -13.94
C ILE A 71 14.95 -4.91 -12.48
N ILE A 72 15.92 -4.96 -11.56
CA ILE A 72 15.71 -4.68 -10.13
C ILE A 72 15.23 -3.24 -9.93
N LEU A 73 15.80 -2.27 -10.65
CA LEU A 73 15.33 -0.87 -10.63
C LEU A 73 13.88 -0.76 -11.13
N THR A 74 13.56 -1.35 -12.29
CA THR A 74 12.19 -1.30 -12.83
C THR A 74 11.19 -1.94 -11.87
N LEU A 75 11.51 -3.09 -11.30
CA LEU A 75 10.66 -3.76 -10.30
C LEU A 75 10.52 -2.93 -9.02
N SER A 76 11.59 -2.27 -8.57
CA SER A 76 11.55 -1.37 -7.42
C SER A 76 10.68 -0.15 -7.70
N ILE A 77 10.71 0.40 -8.91
CA ILE A 77 9.84 1.50 -9.34
C ILE A 77 8.38 1.05 -9.39
N ILE A 78 8.09 -0.14 -9.89
CA ILE A 78 6.73 -0.72 -9.89
C ILE A 78 6.23 -0.94 -8.45
N GLY A 79 7.09 -1.48 -7.58
CA GLY A 79 6.79 -1.64 -6.16
C GLY A 79 6.53 -0.30 -5.48
N LYS A 80 7.33 0.72 -5.81
CA LYS A 80 7.18 2.09 -5.31
C LYS A 80 5.87 2.73 -5.78
N PHE A 81 5.51 2.52 -7.04
CA PHE A 81 4.24 2.97 -7.60
C PHE A 81 3.06 2.34 -6.83
N GLY A 82 3.09 1.02 -6.64
CA GLY A 82 2.05 0.29 -5.91
C GLY A 82 1.87 0.77 -4.48
N ILE A 83 2.95 0.90 -3.71
CA ILE A 83 2.85 1.35 -2.30
C ILE A 83 2.38 2.79 -2.17
N THR A 84 2.79 3.67 -3.09
CA THR A 84 2.36 5.08 -3.09
C THR A 84 0.87 5.17 -3.43
N ALA A 85 0.41 4.39 -4.40
CA ALA A 85 -1.01 4.27 -4.71
C ALA A 85 -1.83 3.80 -3.50
N SER A 86 -1.37 2.74 -2.82
CA SER A 86 -2.03 2.22 -1.62
C SER A 86 -2.03 3.20 -0.45
N PHE A 87 -0.95 3.98 -0.26
CA PHE A 87 -0.85 4.96 0.82
C PHE A 87 -1.91 6.06 0.67
N GLY A 88 -2.16 6.54 -0.55
CA GLY A 88 -3.27 7.47 -0.78
C GLY A 88 -4.62 6.86 -0.42
N ALA A 89 -4.90 5.66 -0.96
CA ALA A 89 -6.18 4.98 -0.77
C ALA A 89 -6.48 4.64 0.70
N ILE A 90 -5.48 4.20 1.47
CA ILE A 90 -5.66 3.77 2.86
C ILE A 90 -6.01 4.94 3.79
N TYR A 91 -5.48 6.14 3.53
CA TYR A 91 -5.85 7.34 4.29
C TYR A 91 -7.31 7.70 4.09
N VAL A 92 -7.79 7.67 2.84
CA VAL A 92 -9.20 7.98 2.57
C VAL A 92 -10.13 6.88 3.09
N TYR A 93 -9.72 5.62 2.99
CA TYR A 93 -10.45 4.46 3.52
C TYR A 93 -10.54 4.48 5.06
N SER A 94 -9.45 4.86 5.75
CA SER A 94 -9.46 5.04 7.21
C SER A 94 -10.48 6.11 7.62
N GLY A 95 -10.58 7.21 6.86
CA GLY A 95 -11.57 8.25 7.10
C GLY A 95 -13.03 7.81 6.93
N GLU A 96 -13.29 6.76 6.14
CA GLU A 96 -14.64 6.23 5.91
C GLU A 96 -15.06 5.21 6.96
N ILE A 97 -14.13 4.42 7.51
CA ILE A 97 -14.43 3.47 8.58
C ILE A 97 -14.68 4.18 9.90
N PHE A 98 -13.83 5.17 10.23
CA PHE A 98 -13.88 5.79 11.54
C PHE A 98 -15.05 6.80 11.63
N PRO A 99 -15.88 6.71 12.69
CA PRO A 99 -16.97 7.65 12.92
C PRO A 99 -16.42 9.05 13.21
N THR A 100 -17.20 10.08 12.93
CA THR A 100 -16.78 11.49 13.01
C THR A 100 -16.17 11.87 14.37
N GLU A 101 -16.65 11.27 15.46
CA GLU A 101 -16.16 11.53 16.82
C GLU A 101 -14.74 11.01 17.08
N TYR A 102 -14.38 9.88 16.48
CA TYR A 102 -13.08 9.21 16.71
C TYR A 102 -12.16 9.22 15.51
N ARG A 103 -12.57 9.81 14.38
CA ARG A 103 -11.80 9.82 13.13
C ARG A 103 -10.38 10.35 13.32
N THR A 104 -10.23 11.49 13.99
CA THR A 104 -8.90 12.10 14.21
C THR A 104 -8.01 11.20 15.06
N THR A 105 -8.56 10.58 16.10
CA THR A 105 -7.85 9.65 16.99
C THR A 105 -7.48 8.36 16.27
N GLY A 106 -8.41 7.75 15.53
CA GLY A 106 -8.19 6.53 14.74
C GLY A 106 -7.10 6.73 13.69
N VAL A 107 -7.20 7.79 12.88
CA VAL A 107 -6.17 8.14 11.89
C VAL A 107 -4.83 8.46 12.55
N GLY A 108 -4.85 9.08 13.74
CA GLY A 108 -3.66 9.33 14.56
C GLY A 108 -2.96 8.03 14.98
N VAL A 109 -3.70 7.07 15.51
CA VAL A 109 -3.18 5.74 15.89
C VAL A 109 -2.62 4.99 14.68
N CYS A 110 -3.33 5.00 13.54
CA CYS A 110 -2.82 4.42 12.29
C CYS A 110 -1.51 5.08 11.84
N SER A 111 -1.42 6.40 11.96
CA SER A 111 -0.22 7.16 11.61
C SER A 111 0.95 6.83 12.56
N MET A 112 0.71 6.65 13.86
CA MET A 112 1.72 6.21 14.81
C MET A 112 2.30 4.84 14.46
N HIS A 113 1.45 3.87 14.10
CA HIS A 113 1.91 2.57 13.61
C HIS A 113 2.75 2.69 12.33
N GLY A 114 2.35 3.57 11.41
CA GLY A 114 3.16 3.91 10.23
C GLY A 114 4.54 4.46 10.58
N ARG A 115 4.64 5.33 11.60
CA ARG A 115 5.92 5.87 12.07
C ARG A 115 6.80 4.82 12.72
N ILE A 116 6.24 3.88 13.49
CA ILE A 116 6.99 2.74 14.02
C ILE A 116 7.61 1.94 12.86
N GLY A 117 6.84 1.70 11.79
CA GLY A 117 7.37 1.08 10.57
C GLY A 117 8.48 1.88 9.89
N GLY A 118 8.41 3.22 9.93
CA GLY A 118 9.48 4.11 9.46
C GLY A 118 10.75 4.04 10.30
N ILE A 119 10.63 3.90 11.63
CA ILE A 119 11.78 3.73 12.55
C ILE A 119 12.45 2.37 12.31
N LEU A 120 11.68 1.31 12.04
CA LEU A 120 12.21 -0.02 11.73
C LEU A 120 12.84 -0.12 10.33
N ALA A 121 12.47 0.77 9.40
CA ALA A 121 12.96 0.73 8.03
C ALA A 121 14.49 0.78 7.88
N PRO A 122 15.23 1.70 8.52
CA PRO A 122 16.70 1.73 8.43
C PRO A 122 17.37 0.50 9.08
N PHE A 123 16.78 -0.12 10.11
CA PHE A 123 17.32 -1.36 10.69
C PHE A 123 17.25 -2.51 9.69
N ILE A 124 16.11 -2.63 8.98
CA ILE A 124 15.93 -3.64 7.93
C ILE A 124 16.85 -3.33 6.73
N ALA A 125 17.03 -2.04 6.39
CA ALA A 125 17.96 -1.63 5.33
C ALA A 125 19.42 -1.89 5.71
N ASN A 126 19.79 -1.78 6.98
CA ASN A 126 21.15 -2.10 7.45
C ASN A 126 21.46 -3.61 7.31
N LEU A 127 20.45 -4.48 7.48
CA LEU A 127 20.55 -5.92 7.21
C LEU A 127 20.95 -6.24 5.75
N ALA A 128 20.78 -5.30 4.82
CA ALA A 128 21.26 -5.42 3.44
C ALA A 128 22.79 -5.59 3.34
N GLN A 129 23.55 -5.15 4.35
CA GLN A 129 25.01 -5.29 4.35
C GLN A 129 25.47 -6.75 4.45
N ILE A 130 24.65 -7.62 5.03
CA ILE A 130 24.92 -9.06 5.12
C ILE A 130 24.39 -9.78 3.88
N TYR A 131 23.18 -9.43 3.43
CA TYR A 131 22.56 -10.02 2.24
C TYR A 131 21.71 -8.98 1.51
N LYS A 132 22.17 -8.52 0.34
CA LYS A 132 21.53 -7.40 -0.40
C LYS A 132 20.05 -7.58 -0.73
N PRO A 133 19.51 -8.76 -1.09
CA PRO A 133 18.09 -8.88 -1.43
C PRO A 133 17.16 -9.04 -0.22
N LEU A 134 17.72 -9.23 0.98
CA LEU A 134 16.98 -9.49 2.22
C LEU A 134 15.95 -8.40 2.58
N PRO A 135 16.26 -7.09 2.49
CA PRO A 135 15.30 -6.04 2.75
C PRO A 135 14.12 -6.07 1.78
N SER A 136 14.37 -6.30 0.48
CA SER A 136 13.32 -6.35 -0.54
C SER A 136 12.35 -7.51 -0.29
N LEU A 137 12.86 -8.67 0.09
CA LEU A 137 12.05 -9.83 0.47
C LEU A 137 11.21 -9.56 1.71
N ILE A 138 11.79 -9.01 2.78
CA ILE A 138 11.05 -8.69 4.02
C ILE A 138 9.92 -7.71 3.72
N PHE A 139 10.21 -6.60 3.02
CA PHE A 139 9.19 -5.62 2.69
C PHE A 139 8.14 -6.17 1.73
N GLY A 140 8.53 -7.01 0.77
CA GLY A 140 7.61 -7.65 -0.16
C GLY A 140 6.65 -8.62 0.53
N VAL A 141 7.16 -9.49 1.41
CA VAL A 141 6.35 -10.46 2.17
C VAL A 141 5.40 -9.75 3.13
N LEU A 142 5.88 -8.75 3.87
CA LEU A 142 5.02 -7.95 4.77
C LEU A 142 3.88 -7.25 4.00
N SER A 143 4.17 -6.69 2.84
CA SER A 143 3.16 -6.05 1.99
C SER A 143 2.17 -7.05 1.39
N PHE A 144 2.63 -8.25 1.04
CA PHE A 144 1.76 -9.32 0.55
C PHE A 144 0.81 -9.81 1.65
N ILE A 145 1.31 -10.03 2.87
CA ILE A 145 0.50 -10.38 4.04
C ILE A 145 -0.50 -9.27 4.35
N ALA A 146 -0.09 -8.00 4.29
CA ALA A 146 -1.00 -6.87 4.46
C ALA A 146 -2.10 -6.86 3.38
N GLY A 147 -1.76 -7.10 2.12
CA GLY A 147 -2.69 -7.27 1.01
C GLY A 147 -3.71 -8.39 1.25
N LEU A 148 -3.27 -9.52 1.80
CA LEU A 148 -4.15 -10.62 2.19
C LEU A 148 -5.07 -10.26 3.37
N LEU A 149 -4.54 -9.58 4.40
CA LEU A 149 -5.35 -9.10 5.53
C LEU A 149 -6.45 -8.15 5.10
N LEU A 150 -6.20 -7.34 4.07
CA LEU A 150 -7.19 -6.42 3.51
C LEU A 150 -8.39 -7.12 2.86
N PHE A 151 -8.28 -8.41 2.49
CA PHE A 151 -9.45 -9.18 2.08
C PHE A 151 -10.47 -9.34 3.21
N LEU A 152 -9.99 -9.46 4.46
CA LEU A 152 -10.82 -9.61 5.65
C LEU A 152 -11.59 -8.32 6.00
N LEU A 153 -11.12 -7.17 5.51
CA LEU A 153 -11.73 -5.87 5.79
C LEU A 153 -13.00 -5.64 4.95
N PRO A 154 -14.08 -5.07 5.51
CA PRO A 154 -15.30 -4.77 4.75
C PRO A 154 -15.09 -3.65 3.73
N GLU A 155 -15.89 -3.63 2.67
CA GLU A 155 -15.85 -2.59 1.64
C GLU A 155 -16.69 -1.37 2.07
N THR A 156 -16.10 -0.18 1.96
CA THR A 156 -16.72 1.11 2.37
C THR A 156 -17.38 1.87 1.21
N LYS A 157 -17.29 1.37 -0.03
CA LYS A 157 -17.73 2.12 -1.21
C LYS A 157 -19.26 2.20 -1.27
N GLY A 158 -19.79 3.42 -1.14
CA GLY A 158 -21.22 3.71 -1.33
C GLY A 158 -22.08 3.67 -0.06
N GLU A 159 -21.46 3.44 1.10
CA GLU A 159 -22.13 3.58 2.40
C GLU A 159 -22.11 5.03 2.88
N SER A 160 -23.16 5.46 3.56
CA SER A 160 -23.20 6.78 4.23
C SER A 160 -22.11 6.84 5.30
N LEU A 161 -21.42 7.98 5.42
CA LEU A 161 -20.38 8.13 6.44
C LEU A 161 -21.00 7.91 7.83
N PRO A 162 -20.45 6.99 8.65
CA PRO A 162 -21.01 6.69 9.96
C PRO A 162 -20.90 7.92 10.85
N GLN A 163 -22.04 8.38 11.35
CA GLN A 163 -22.09 9.51 12.29
C GLN A 163 -21.94 9.02 13.73
N THR A 164 -22.40 7.79 14.01
CA THR A 164 -22.43 7.19 15.35
C THR A 164 -21.63 5.87 15.39
N ILE A 165 -21.25 5.42 16.59
CA ILE A 165 -20.54 4.14 16.78
C ILE A 165 -21.40 2.96 16.31
N GLU A 166 -22.71 3.00 16.55
CA GLU A 166 -23.65 1.99 16.07
C GLU A 166 -23.68 1.88 14.54
N ASP A 167 -23.51 3.00 13.80
CA ASP A 167 -23.43 2.99 12.34
C ASP A 167 -22.15 2.31 11.86
N SER A 168 -21.01 2.57 12.54
CA SER A 168 -19.74 1.90 12.25
C SER A 168 -19.79 0.38 12.51
N GLU A 169 -20.53 -0.08 13.52
CA GLU A 169 -20.70 -1.53 13.79
C GLU A 169 -21.58 -2.25 12.76
N GLN A 170 -22.42 -1.52 12.02
CA GLN A 170 -23.22 -2.09 10.94
C GLN A 170 -22.42 -2.24 9.65
N ILE A 171 -21.33 -1.48 9.47
CA ILE A 171 -20.38 -1.61 8.36
C ILE A 171 -19.72 -3.00 8.42
N GLY A 172 -20.11 -3.88 7.51
CA GLY A 172 -19.54 -5.24 7.37
C GLY A 172 -20.42 -6.38 7.87
N LYS A 173 -21.50 -6.15 8.64
CA LYS A 173 -22.41 -7.23 9.10
C LYS A 173 -23.16 -7.94 7.97
N ASN A 174 -23.31 -7.31 6.81
CA ASN A 174 -24.04 -7.85 5.64
C ASN A 174 -23.15 -8.10 4.41
N GLN A 175 -21.82 -8.04 4.57
CA GLN A 175 -20.90 -8.21 3.45
C GLN A 175 -20.20 -9.57 3.55
N SER A 176 -20.42 -10.41 2.53
CA SER A 176 -19.69 -11.66 2.41
C SER A 176 -18.21 -11.38 2.09
N LEU A 177 -17.29 -12.16 2.68
CA LEU A 177 -15.86 -12.18 2.35
C LEU A 177 -15.59 -12.33 0.83
N TRP A 178 -16.59 -12.85 0.10
CA TRP A 178 -16.57 -13.17 -1.32
C TRP A 178 -17.40 -12.23 -2.20
N THR A 179 -17.85 -11.06 -1.71
CA THR A 179 -18.40 -10.00 -2.58
C THR A 179 -17.27 -9.32 -3.37
N PHE A 180 -16.39 -10.15 -3.91
CA PHE A 180 -15.30 -9.84 -4.78
C PHE A 180 -15.84 -9.99 -6.20
N CYS A 181 -15.59 -8.98 -7.00
CA CYS A 181 -15.28 -9.11 -8.43
C CYS A 181 -16.32 -8.74 -9.49
N MET A 182 -17.65 -8.77 -9.30
CA MET A 182 -18.56 -8.37 -10.40
C MET A 182 -19.87 -7.75 -9.90
N GLY A 183 -20.07 -6.47 -10.24
CA GLY A 183 -21.41 -5.87 -10.24
C GLY A 183 -21.74 -4.96 -9.07
N CYS A 184 -21.13 -3.78 -9.01
CA CYS A 184 -21.85 -2.61 -8.48
C CYS A 184 -22.58 -1.91 -9.65
N SER A 185 -23.41 -2.68 -10.36
CA SER A 185 -24.40 -2.19 -11.33
C SER A 185 -25.80 -2.69 -10.98
N ASP A 186 -26.07 -3.03 -9.72
CA ASP A 186 -27.46 -3.18 -9.28
C ASP A 186 -27.61 -3.03 -7.76
N ARG A 187 -27.69 -1.78 -7.31
CA ARG A 187 -28.54 -1.46 -6.17
C ARG A 187 -29.08 -0.04 -6.34
N LYS A 188 -30.06 0.10 -7.25
CA LYS A 188 -31.06 1.18 -7.22
C LYS A 188 -32.03 0.91 -6.08
N ARG A 189 -32.10 1.80 -5.11
CA ARG A 189 -33.29 2.58 -4.72
C ARG A 189 -33.08 3.22 -3.36
#